data_AF-A0A9D1ARY0-F1
#
_entry.id   AF-A0A9D1ARY0-F1
#
_cell.length_a   1.000
_cell.length_b   1.000
_cell.length_c   1.000
_cell.angle_alpha   90.00
_cell.angle_beta   90.00
_cell.angle_gamma   90.00
#
_symmetry.space_group_name_H-M   'P 1'
#
loop_
_entity.id
_entity.type
_entity.pdbx_description
1 polymer ?
#
loop_
_entity_poly.entity_id
_entity_poly.type
_entity_poly.pdbx_seq_one_letter_code
_entity_poly.pdbx_strand_id
1 'polypeptide(L)'
;MNLLTLLLVSSAAAQPCPDVGALAQRAWASYQLAELESAQHDLRLAYVSLECHRRVVGNDELLRLGRLDALIALSRGDARAMELAIRRTLAVRHDSSARPPAEHGAKLKRLWDALRPQTAIITIEAEGGGTVWIDGRPIPPEEGLTVAAGLHLIQIEGGPQLVSSVANIAADRVLVTGLGPGPGPVEQAPPPLAPMAP
;
A
#
# COMPACT_ATOMS: atom_id res chain seq x y z
N MET A 1 7.70 -14.92 58.78
CA MET A 1 6.92 -13.93 58.00
C MET A 1 7.50 -13.91 56.59
N ASN A 2 6.89 -14.63 55.64
CA ASN A 2 7.33 -14.62 54.25
C ASN A 2 6.40 -13.70 53.45
N LEU A 3 6.93 -12.56 53.00
CA LEU A 3 6.25 -11.70 52.03
C LEU A 3 6.31 -12.38 50.67
N LEU A 4 5.15 -12.79 50.17
CA LEU A 4 4.95 -13.25 48.81
C LEU A 4 4.85 -12.02 47.90
N THR A 5 5.92 -11.70 47.17
CA THR A 5 5.91 -10.66 46.14
C THR A 5 5.22 -11.21 44.89
N LEU A 6 3.95 -10.83 44.65
CA LEU A 6 3.28 -11.08 43.38
C LEU A 6 3.92 -10.20 42.30
N LEU A 7 4.66 -10.82 41.38
CA LEU A 7 5.02 -10.23 40.09
C LEU A 7 3.78 -10.18 39.21
N LEU A 8 3.15 -9.00 39.14
CA LEU A 8 2.17 -8.66 38.12
C LEU A 8 2.89 -8.62 36.77
N VAL A 9 2.82 -9.71 36.02
CA VAL A 9 3.18 -9.74 34.61
C VAL A 9 2.12 -8.94 33.86
N SER A 10 2.37 -7.65 33.65
CA SER A 10 1.58 -6.81 32.75
C SER A 10 1.82 -7.27 31.32
N SER A 11 1.00 -8.21 30.84
CA SER A 11 0.87 -8.49 29.42
C SER A 11 0.36 -7.22 28.74
N ALA A 12 1.26 -6.42 28.16
CA ALA A 12 0.88 -5.34 27.26
C ALA A 12 0.20 -5.99 26.05
N ALA A 13 -1.13 -5.99 26.04
CA ALA A 13 -1.88 -6.39 24.86
C ALA A 13 -1.44 -5.48 23.71
N ALA A 14 -0.82 -6.06 22.68
CA ALA A 14 -0.48 -5.32 21.47
C ALA A 14 -1.76 -4.63 20.99
N GLN A 15 -1.74 -3.29 20.92
CA GLN A 15 -2.89 -2.54 20.45
C GLN A 15 -3.26 -3.09 19.06
N PRO A 16 -4.52 -3.51 18.86
CA PRO A 16 -4.93 -4.07 17.58
C PRO A 16 -4.72 -3.02 16.49
N CYS A 17 -4.08 -3.41 15.39
CA CYS A 17 -3.91 -2.54 14.24
C CYS A 17 -5.30 -2.21 13.67
N PRO A 18 -5.70 -0.92 13.60
CA PRO A 18 -7.00 -0.57 13.07
C PRO A 18 -7.15 -1.00 11.61
N ASP A 19 -8.34 -1.47 11.23
CA ASP A 19 -8.59 -1.83 9.83
C ASP A 19 -8.65 -0.57 8.94
N VAL A 20 -7.72 -0.50 7.98
CA VAL A 20 -7.56 0.60 7.03
C VAL A 20 -8.85 0.85 6.23
N GLY A 21 -9.56 -0.22 5.85
CA GLY A 21 -10.75 -0.16 5.01
C GLY A 21 -11.92 0.44 5.77
N ALA A 22 -12.14 -0.02 7.00
CA ALA A 22 -13.14 0.53 7.92
C ALA A 22 -12.86 2.00 8.22
N LEU A 23 -11.60 2.37 8.45
CA LEU A 23 -11.19 3.76 8.65
C LEU A 23 -11.47 4.63 7.42
N ALA A 24 -11.11 4.16 6.22
CA ALA A 24 -11.41 4.86 4.97
C ALA A 24 -12.92 5.08 4.78
N GLN A 25 -13.72 4.07 5.13
CA GLN A 25 -15.17 4.11 4.99
C GLN A 25 -15.82 5.10 5.97
N ARG A 26 -15.35 5.14 7.24
CA ARG A 26 -15.80 6.14 8.21
C ARG A 26 -15.36 7.55 7.82
N ALA A 27 -14.12 7.72 7.39
CA ALA A 27 -13.63 9.01 6.92
C ALA A 27 -14.48 9.53 5.74
N TRP A 28 -14.85 8.66 4.81
CA TRP A 28 -15.76 9.01 3.72
C TRP A 28 -17.15 9.42 4.23
N ALA A 29 -17.72 8.67 5.17
CA ALA A 29 -19.02 8.99 5.76
C ALA A 29 -19.00 10.37 6.47
N SER A 30 -17.99 10.65 7.30
CA SER A 30 -17.83 11.96 7.94
C SER A 30 -17.63 13.08 6.93
N TYR A 31 -16.88 12.85 5.85
CA TYR A 31 -16.74 13.83 4.76
C TYR A 31 -18.10 14.17 4.12
N GLN A 32 -18.92 13.16 3.84
CA GLN A 32 -20.26 13.34 3.27
C GLN A 32 -21.22 14.09 4.21
N LEU A 33 -20.98 14.03 5.52
CA LEU A 33 -21.71 14.80 6.54
C LEU A 33 -21.10 16.18 6.81
N ALA A 34 -20.12 16.62 6.01
CA ALA A 34 -19.36 17.86 6.19
C ALA A 34 -18.54 17.95 7.50
N GLU A 35 -18.26 16.82 8.15
CA GLU A 35 -17.42 16.73 9.36
C GLU A 35 -15.93 16.58 8.98
N LEU A 36 -15.34 17.63 8.40
CA LEU A 36 -13.98 17.58 7.83
C LEU A 36 -12.90 17.18 8.85
N GLU A 37 -13.03 17.59 10.11
CA GLU A 37 -12.06 17.24 11.16
C GLU A 37 -12.09 15.76 11.54
N SER A 38 -13.30 15.19 11.66
CA SER A 38 -13.51 13.77 11.90
C SER A 38 -12.99 12.94 10.73
N ALA A 39 -13.35 13.35 9.50
CA ALA A 39 -12.85 12.71 8.28
C ALA A 39 -11.31 12.71 8.21
N GLN A 40 -10.68 13.85 8.53
CA GLN A 40 -9.22 13.96 8.58
C GLN A 40 -8.59 13.12 9.69
N HIS A 41 -9.25 12.99 10.84
CA HIS A 41 -8.80 12.16 11.95
C HIS A 41 -8.76 10.68 11.55
N ASP A 42 -9.87 10.14 11.07
CA ASP A 42 -9.95 8.74 10.61
C ASP A 42 -8.99 8.48 9.44
N LEU A 43 -8.84 9.42 8.52
CA LEU A 43 -7.89 9.29 7.41
C LEU A 43 -6.43 9.24 7.89
N ARG A 44 -6.05 10.04 8.88
CA ARG A 44 -4.70 9.99 9.47
C ARG A 44 -4.46 8.65 10.17
N LEU A 45 -5.45 8.16 10.91
CA LEU A 45 -5.38 6.83 11.52
C LEU A 45 -5.24 5.74 10.45
N ALA A 46 -5.94 5.86 9.32
CA ALA A 46 -5.80 4.91 8.19
C ALA A 46 -4.36 4.86 7.68
N TYR A 47 -3.75 6.02 7.42
CA TYR A 47 -2.36 6.09 6.96
C TYR A 47 -1.36 5.53 7.98
N VAL A 48 -1.52 5.83 9.27
CA VAL A 48 -0.67 5.26 10.34
C VAL A 48 -0.84 3.74 10.43
N SER A 49 -2.07 3.24 10.25
CA SER A 49 -2.35 1.80 10.35
C SER A 49 -1.74 0.98 9.22
N LEU A 50 -1.37 1.61 8.09
CA LEU A 50 -0.72 0.91 6.97
C LEU A 50 0.53 0.13 7.39
N GLU A 51 1.32 0.65 8.33
CA GLU A 51 2.57 0.02 8.78
C GLU A 51 2.36 -1.20 9.68
N CYS A 52 1.26 -1.25 10.45
CA CYS A 52 0.96 -2.40 11.32
C CYS A 52 0.03 -3.42 10.66
N HIS A 53 -0.46 -3.15 9.46
CA HIS A 53 -1.50 -3.95 8.82
C HIS A 53 -0.97 -5.32 8.40
N ARG A 54 -1.73 -6.38 8.70
CA ARG A 54 -1.29 -7.77 8.49
C ARG A 54 -2.01 -8.50 7.35
N ARG A 55 -2.83 -7.78 6.57
CA ARG A 55 -3.37 -8.23 5.30
C ARG A 55 -2.83 -7.35 4.18
N VAL A 56 -2.77 -7.89 2.96
CA VAL A 56 -2.45 -7.07 1.78
C VAL A 56 -3.50 -5.98 1.65
N VAL A 57 -3.07 -4.71 1.58
CA VAL A 57 -3.92 -3.57 1.30
C VAL A 57 -4.01 -3.44 -0.22
N GLY A 58 -5.21 -3.55 -0.77
CA GLY A 58 -5.40 -3.49 -2.21
C GLY A 58 -5.15 -2.10 -2.78
N ASN A 59 -4.76 -2.04 -4.05
CA ASN A 59 -4.56 -0.78 -4.78
C ASN A 59 -5.79 0.15 -4.72
N ASP A 60 -7.00 -0.40 -4.86
CA ASP A 60 -8.25 0.37 -4.81
C ASP A 60 -8.54 0.98 -3.43
N GLU A 61 -8.05 0.36 -2.35
CA GLU A 61 -8.20 0.86 -0.98
C GLU A 61 -7.27 2.07 -0.78
N LEU A 62 -6.02 1.97 -1.24
CA LEU A 62 -5.05 3.07 -1.22
C LEU A 62 -5.47 4.23 -2.14
N LEU A 63 -6.00 3.95 -3.33
CA LEU A 63 -6.52 4.98 -4.22
C LEU A 63 -7.72 5.72 -3.60
N ARG A 64 -8.60 5.00 -2.88
CA ARG A 64 -9.71 5.62 -2.14
C ARG A 64 -9.20 6.56 -1.04
N LEU A 65 -8.20 6.14 -0.27
CA LEU A 65 -7.55 6.97 0.75
C LEU A 65 -6.96 8.25 0.13
N GLY A 66 -6.15 8.12 -0.92
CA GLY A 66 -5.50 9.26 -1.58
C GLY A 66 -6.50 10.25 -2.20
N ARG A 67 -7.58 9.74 -2.80
CA ARG A 67 -8.65 10.57 -3.37
C ARG A 67 -9.45 11.32 -2.29
N LEU A 68 -9.76 10.65 -1.18
CA LEU A 68 -10.44 11.29 -0.05
C LEU A 68 -9.55 12.36 0.62
N ASP A 69 -8.25 12.08 0.78
CA ASP A 69 -7.26 13.06 1.27
C ASP A 69 -7.27 14.33 0.41
N ALA A 70 -7.24 14.15 -0.91
CA ALA A 70 -7.27 15.27 -1.86
C ALA A 70 -8.59 16.07 -1.80
N LEU A 71 -9.73 15.40 -1.60
CA LEU A 71 -11.03 16.04 -1.44
C LEU A 71 -11.12 16.85 -0.14
N ILE A 72 -10.67 16.28 0.98
CA ILE A 72 -10.63 17.00 2.26
C ILE A 72 -9.72 18.22 2.16
N ALA A 73 -8.53 18.07 1.58
CA ALA A 73 -7.61 19.19 1.36
C ALA A 73 -8.20 20.27 0.46
N LEU A 74 -8.90 19.88 -0.61
CA LEU A 74 -9.64 20.79 -1.48
C LEU A 74 -10.69 21.59 -0.69
N SER A 75 -11.53 20.92 0.09
CA SER A 75 -12.60 21.54 0.89
C SER A 75 -12.07 22.49 1.96
N ARG A 76 -10.85 22.25 2.46
CA ARG A 76 -10.14 23.14 3.40
C ARG A 76 -9.37 24.28 2.74
N GLY A 77 -9.29 24.30 1.40
CA GLY A 77 -8.48 25.27 0.66
C GLY A 77 -6.97 25.09 0.79
N ASP A 78 -6.50 23.94 1.29
CA ASP A 78 -5.07 23.67 1.49
C ASP A 78 -4.45 23.11 0.19
N ALA A 79 -3.89 24.01 -0.62
CA ALA A 79 -3.27 23.66 -1.89
C ALA A 79 -2.07 22.71 -1.73
N ARG A 80 -1.30 22.84 -0.65
CA ARG A 80 -0.12 22.01 -0.41
C ARG A 80 -0.53 20.59 -0.01
N ALA A 81 -1.49 20.45 0.91
CA ALA A 81 -2.02 19.13 1.27
C ALA A 81 -2.68 18.45 0.07
N MET A 82 -3.40 19.21 -0.76
CA MET A 82 -4.02 18.70 -1.99
C MET A 82 -2.98 18.19 -2.98
N GLU A 83 -1.87 18.91 -3.19
CA GLU A 83 -0.76 18.45 -4.03
C GLU A 83 -0.15 17.15 -3.50
N LEU A 84 0.13 17.09 -2.18
CA LEU A 84 0.70 15.90 -1.55
C LEU A 84 -0.22 14.68 -1.69
N ALA A 85 -1.52 14.84 -1.50
CA ALA A 85 -2.51 13.77 -1.67
C ALA A 85 -2.57 13.25 -3.11
N ILE A 86 -2.51 14.15 -4.11
CA ILE A 86 -2.46 13.76 -5.52
C ILE A 86 -1.15 13.03 -5.85
N ARG A 87 0.00 13.48 -5.32
CA ARG A 87 1.29 12.77 -5.49
C ARG A 87 1.27 11.38 -4.90
N ARG A 88 0.66 11.18 -3.71
CA ARG A 88 0.47 9.84 -3.13
C ARG A 88 -0.42 8.96 -4.01
N THR A 89 -1.52 9.52 -4.54
CA THR A 89 -2.41 8.78 -5.45
C THR A 89 -1.67 8.38 -6.74
N LEU A 90 -0.81 9.25 -7.28
CA LEU A 90 0.04 8.96 -8.43
C LEU A 90 1.07 7.86 -8.15
N ALA A 91 1.68 7.85 -6.96
CA ALA A 91 2.62 6.81 -6.54
C ALA A 91 1.94 5.42 -6.52
N VAL A 92 0.74 5.35 -5.94
CA VAL A 92 -0.07 4.12 -5.89
C VAL A 92 -0.37 3.59 -7.30
N ARG A 93 -0.74 4.48 -8.23
CA ARG A 93 -0.98 4.13 -9.63
C ARG A 93 -0.91 5.36 -10.54
N HIS A 94 -0.07 5.29 -11.58
CA HIS A 94 0.22 6.43 -12.46
C HIS A 94 -0.66 6.52 -13.72
N ASP A 95 -1.39 5.45 -14.05
CA ASP A 95 -2.22 5.41 -15.27
C ASP A 95 -3.54 6.22 -15.13
N SER A 96 -4.34 6.23 -16.20
CA SER A 96 -5.59 6.99 -16.23
C SER A 96 -6.69 6.45 -15.31
N SER A 97 -6.61 5.21 -14.82
CA SER A 97 -7.66 4.65 -13.94
C SER A 97 -7.57 5.22 -12.52
N ALA A 98 -6.41 5.73 -12.13
CA ALA A 98 -6.17 6.38 -10.84
C ALA A 98 -6.56 7.86 -10.81
N ARG A 99 -6.75 8.47 -11.99
CA ARG A 99 -7.17 9.86 -12.14
C ARG A 99 -8.41 10.18 -11.30
N PRO A 100 -8.45 11.33 -10.58
CA PRO A 100 -9.64 11.75 -9.86
C PRO A 100 -10.86 11.85 -10.81
N PRO A 101 -12.01 11.26 -10.42
CA PRO A 101 -13.26 11.42 -11.17
C PRO A 101 -13.64 12.88 -11.38
N ALA A 102 -14.39 13.17 -12.45
CA ALA A 102 -14.75 14.55 -12.79
C ALA A 102 -15.65 15.19 -11.72
N GLU A 103 -16.51 14.39 -11.09
CA GLU A 103 -17.39 14.78 -9.99
C GLU A 103 -16.63 15.20 -8.72
N HIS A 104 -15.37 14.80 -8.56
CA HIS A 104 -14.51 15.27 -7.47
C HIS A 104 -13.96 16.70 -7.70
N GLY A 105 -14.26 17.29 -8.86
CA GLY A 105 -13.97 18.68 -9.18
C GLY A 105 -12.82 18.87 -10.17
N ALA A 106 -12.97 19.86 -11.05
CA ALA A 106 -12.01 20.16 -12.11
C ALA A 106 -10.61 20.51 -11.59
N LYS A 107 -10.50 21.04 -10.36
CA LYS A 107 -9.22 21.43 -9.75
C LYS A 107 -8.33 20.20 -9.48
N LEU A 108 -8.88 19.13 -8.88
CA LEU A 108 -8.12 17.89 -8.62
C LEU A 108 -7.69 17.22 -9.92
N LYS A 109 -8.59 17.17 -10.89
CA LYS A 109 -8.29 16.66 -12.23
C LYS A 109 -7.15 17.44 -12.90
N ARG A 110 -7.20 18.77 -12.90
CA ARG A 110 -6.12 19.62 -13.47
C ARG A 110 -4.80 19.40 -12.75
N LEU A 111 -4.82 19.29 -11.43
CA LEU A 111 -3.62 19.03 -10.63
C LEU A 111 -3.02 17.66 -10.95
N TRP A 112 -3.85 16.61 -11.06
CA TRP A 112 -3.43 15.30 -11.52
C TRP A 112 -2.78 15.36 -12.90
N ASP A 113 -3.47 15.97 -13.87
CA ASP A 113 -3.01 16.07 -15.25
C ASP A 113 -1.67 16.85 -15.34
N ALA A 114 -1.46 17.83 -14.46
CA ALA A 114 -0.21 18.61 -14.37
C ALA A 114 0.94 17.83 -13.71
N LEU A 115 0.67 17.09 -12.63
CA LEU A 115 1.71 16.39 -11.86
C LEU A 115 2.13 15.07 -12.49
N ARG A 116 1.19 14.33 -13.10
CA ARG A 116 1.46 13.02 -13.72
C ARG A 116 2.70 13.00 -14.63
N PRO A 117 2.87 13.89 -15.62
CA PRO A 117 4.05 13.87 -16.48
C PRO A 117 5.36 14.25 -15.78
N GLN A 118 5.30 14.85 -14.59
CA GLN A 118 6.45 15.23 -13.78
C GLN A 118 6.91 14.11 -12.83
N THR A 119 6.10 13.07 -12.68
CA THR A 119 6.40 11.94 -11.79
C THR A 119 7.29 10.94 -12.52
N ALA A 120 8.49 10.73 -12.00
CA ALA A 120 9.41 9.71 -12.49
C ALA A 120 8.79 8.31 -12.35
N ILE A 121 9.11 7.44 -13.30
CA ILE A 121 8.72 6.03 -13.28
C ILE A 121 9.98 5.22 -12.99
N ILE A 122 9.88 4.27 -12.07
CA ILE A 122 10.99 3.46 -11.56
C ILE A 122 10.59 1.98 -11.55
N THR A 123 11.58 1.11 -11.55
CA THR A 123 11.40 -0.35 -11.51
C THR A 123 11.88 -0.90 -10.17
N ILE A 124 11.05 -1.73 -9.56
CA ILE A 124 11.33 -2.40 -8.28
C ILE A 124 11.40 -3.90 -8.52
N GLU A 125 12.51 -4.50 -8.15
CA GLU A 125 12.71 -5.94 -8.22
C GLU A 125 12.62 -6.54 -6.81
N ALA A 126 12.35 -7.83 -6.73
CA ALA A 126 12.31 -8.57 -5.49
C ALA A 126 13.25 -9.77 -5.57
N GLU A 127 14.00 -10.00 -4.49
CA GLU A 127 14.87 -11.15 -4.32
C GLU A 127 14.50 -12.00 -3.09
N GLY A 128 14.72 -13.31 -3.21
CA GLY A 128 14.45 -14.32 -2.19
C GLY A 128 13.13 -15.08 -2.41
N GLY A 129 12.76 -15.92 -1.45
CA GLY A 129 11.64 -16.87 -1.58
C GLY A 129 10.26 -16.36 -1.15
N GLY A 130 10.14 -15.09 -0.74
CA GLY A 130 8.86 -14.48 -0.31
C GLY A 130 8.14 -13.71 -1.42
N THR A 131 6.89 -13.33 -1.18
CA THR A 131 6.14 -12.43 -2.07
C THR A 131 6.25 -11.00 -1.56
N VAL A 132 6.51 -10.06 -2.46
CA VAL A 132 6.55 -8.62 -2.17
C VAL A 132 5.40 -7.93 -2.90
N TRP A 133 4.65 -7.08 -2.20
CA TRP A 133 3.64 -6.20 -2.78
C TRP A 133 4.05 -4.74 -2.63
N ILE A 134 3.85 -3.96 -3.69
CA ILE A 134 3.93 -2.49 -3.68
C ILE A 134 2.54 -1.96 -4.00
N ASP A 135 1.95 -1.26 -3.03
CA ASP A 135 0.60 -0.70 -3.12
C ASP A 135 -0.46 -1.72 -3.56
N GLY A 136 -0.37 -2.93 -3.00
CA GLY A 136 -1.27 -4.05 -3.27
C GLY A 136 -1.00 -4.81 -4.57
N ARG A 137 0.03 -4.44 -5.33
CA ARG A 137 0.44 -5.14 -6.56
C ARG A 137 1.64 -6.04 -6.26
N PRO A 138 1.57 -7.36 -6.55
CA PRO A 138 2.73 -8.23 -6.36
C PRO A 138 3.83 -7.86 -7.35
N ILE A 139 5.09 -8.00 -6.93
CA ILE A 139 6.25 -7.90 -7.82
C ILE A 139 6.40 -9.25 -8.54
N PRO A 140 6.24 -9.31 -9.88
CA PRO A 140 6.49 -10.53 -10.64
C PRO A 140 7.96 -10.94 -10.52
N PRO A 141 8.26 -12.26 -10.42
CA PRO A 141 9.63 -12.76 -10.51
C PRO A 141 10.25 -12.33 -11.85
N GLU A 142 11.54 -11.97 -11.84
CA GLU A 142 12.37 -11.65 -13.02
C GLU A 142 11.99 -10.39 -13.83
N GLU A 143 10.73 -9.97 -13.83
CA GLU A 143 10.26 -8.78 -14.57
C GLU A 143 10.32 -7.49 -13.74
N GLY A 144 10.20 -7.63 -12.42
CA GLY A 144 10.03 -6.49 -11.52
C GLY A 144 8.69 -5.78 -11.70
N LEU A 145 8.47 -4.73 -10.91
CA LEU A 145 7.25 -3.93 -10.91
C LEU A 145 7.58 -2.46 -11.16
N THR A 146 6.97 -1.92 -12.20
CA THR A 146 7.06 -0.50 -12.50
C THR A 146 6.07 0.32 -11.66
N VAL A 147 6.60 1.32 -10.96
CA VAL A 147 5.83 2.22 -10.09
C VAL A 147 6.25 3.67 -10.31
N ALA A 148 5.40 4.61 -9.91
CA ALA A 148 5.75 6.02 -9.93
C ALA A 148 6.54 6.38 -8.67
N ALA A 149 7.63 7.13 -8.78
CA ALA A 149 8.42 7.56 -7.63
C ALA A 149 7.57 8.31 -6.58
N GLY A 150 7.78 7.99 -5.31
CA GLY A 150 7.05 8.57 -4.20
C GLY A 150 6.94 7.65 -2.99
N LEU A 151 5.92 7.88 -2.18
CA LEU A 151 5.65 7.09 -0.97
C LEU A 151 4.80 5.87 -1.32
N HIS A 152 5.30 4.68 -1.00
CA HIS A 152 4.63 3.41 -1.27
C HIS A 152 4.43 2.60 0.00
N LEU A 153 3.33 1.86 0.04
CA LEU A 153 3.18 0.75 0.98
C LEU A 153 3.91 -0.48 0.41
N ILE A 154 4.91 -0.95 1.14
CA ILE A 154 5.64 -2.18 0.87
C ILE A 154 5.16 -3.23 1.86
N GLN A 155 4.68 -4.37 1.36
CA GLN A 155 4.30 -5.51 2.18
C GLN A 155 5.10 -6.73 1.74
N ILE A 156 5.67 -7.46 2.70
CA ILE A 156 6.52 -8.62 2.44
C ILE A 156 5.94 -9.80 3.21
N GLU A 157 5.59 -10.87 2.50
CA GLU A 157 5.18 -12.14 3.10
C GLU A 157 6.40 -13.06 3.16
N GLY A 158 6.87 -13.29 4.39
CA GLY A 158 7.96 -14.19 4.69
C GLY A 158 7.49 -15.35 5.56
N GLY A 159 7.02 -16.44 4.95
CA GLY A 159 6.42 -17.55 5.69
C GLY A 159 5.04 -17.18 6.25
N PRO A 160 4.74 -17.39 7.55
CA PRO A 160 3.39 -17.14 8.10
C PRO A 160 3.11 -15.67 8.46
N GLN A 161 4.05 -14.75 8.20
CA GLN A 161 3.93 -13.35 8.63
C GLN A 161 4.02 -12.39 7.45
N LEU A 162 3.10 -11.44 7.42
CA LEU A 162 3.14 -10.26 6.56
C LEU A 162 3.71 -9.09 7.36
N VAL A 163 4.78 -8.49 6.85
CA VAL A 163 5.37 -7.26 7.39
C VAL A 163 5.02 -6.12 6.44
N SER A 164 4.54 -5.01 7.00
CA SER A 164 4.18 -3.81 6.24
C SER A 164 5.11 -2.66 6.62
N SER A 165 5.44 -1.82 5.65
CA SER A 165 6.22 -0.60 5.85
C SER A 165 5.84 0.44 4.80
N VAL A 166 5.90 1.72 5.17
CA VAL A 166 5.67 2.81 4.23
C VAL A 166 7.01 3.48 3.94
N ALA A 167 7.44 3.47 2.68
CA ALA A 167 8.77 3.93 2.29
C ALA A 167 8.72 4.86 1.08
N ASN A 168 9.58 5.88 1.09
CA ASN A 168 9.79 6.71 -0.08
C ASN A 168 10.75 6.02 -1.04
N ILE A 169 10.31 5.77 -2.27
CA ILE A 169 11.09 5.16 -3.33
C ILE A 169 11.29 6.19 -4.44
N ALA A 170 12.54 6.58 -4.67
CA ALA A 170 12.90 7.65 -5.60
C ALA A 170 13.75 7.19 -6.79
N ALA A 171 14.21 5.94 -6.77
CA ALA A 171 15.07 5.34 -7.78
C ALA A 171 14.84 3.82 -7.81
N ASP A 172 15.29 3.18 -8.89
CA ASP A 172 15.27 1.73 -9.05
C ASP A 172 15.97 1.06 -7.86
N ARG A 173 15.40 -0.07 -7.41
CA ARG A 173 15.95 -0.81 -6.27
C ARG A 173 15.49 -2.27 -6.28
N VAL A 174 16.31 -3.09 -5.63
CA VAL A 174 15.98 -4.47 -5.28
C VAL A 174 15.49 -4.52 -3.83
N LEU A 175 14.40 -5.24 -3.59
CA LEU A 175 13.87 -5.53 -2.26
C LEU A 175 14.20 -6.97 -1.88
N VAL A 176 14.97 -7.12 -0.81
CA VAL A 176 15.35 -8.45 -0.30
C VAL A 176 14.33 -8.90 0.74
N THR A 177 13.70 -10.04 0.51
CA THR A 177 12.68 -10.62 1.41
C THR A 177 13.27 -11.20 2.70
N GLY A 178 14.60 -11.42 2.74
CA GLY A 178 15.29 -12.05 3.87
C GLY A 178 15.09 -13.56 3.97
N LEU A 179 14.30 -14.14 3.06
CA LEU A 179 14.17 -15.58 2.88
C LEU A 179 15.16 -16.04 1.80
N GLY A 180 15.77 -17.22 1.98
CA GLY A 180 16.57 -17.85 0.93
C GLY A 180 15.76 -18.03 -0.37
N PRO A 181 16.40 -18.19 -1.54
CA PRO A 181 15.69 -18.46 -2.78
C PRO A 181 14.80 -19.70 -2.55
N GLY A 182 13.51 -19.59 -2.90
CA GLY A 182 12.58 -20.71 -2.80
C GLY A 182 13.07 -21.89 -3.65
N PRO A 183 12.49 -23.11 -3.48
CA PRO A 183 12.76 -24.18 -4.41
C PRO A 183 12.46 -23.67 -5.82
N GLY A 184 13.48 -23.67 -6.69
CA GLY A 184 13.32 -23.21 -8.07
C GLY A 184 12.20 -23.97 -8.78
N PRO A 185 11.73 -23.47 -9.94
CA PRO A 185 10.75 -24.19 -10.73
C PRO A 185 11.21 -25.64 -10.90
N VAL A 186 10.40 -26.58 -10.42
CA VAL A 186 10.68 -28.00 -10.58
C VAL A 186 10.73 -28.23 -12.08
N GLU A 187 11.93 -28.51 -12.60
CA GLU A 187 12.14 -28.84 -14.00
C GLU A 187 11.15 -29.96 -14.34
N GLN A 188 10.13 -29.64 -15.13
CA GLN A 188 9.10 -30.61 -15.50
C GLN A 188 9.83 -31.74 -16.23
N ALA A 189 9.75 -32.94 -15.67
CA ALA A 189 10.31 -34.12 -16.32
C ALA A 189 9.77 -34.19 -17.76
N PRO A 190 10.62 -34.46 -18.75
CA PRO A 190 10.18 -34.52 -20.14
C PRO A 190 9.00 -35.48 -20.26
N PRO A 191 7.99 -35.15 -21.07
CA PRO A 191 6.82 -35.99 -21.22
C PRO A 191 7.25 -37.41 -21.63
N PRO A 192 6.64 -38.46 -21.04
CA PRO A 192 6.98 -39.84 -21.40
C PRO A 192 6.79 -40.01 -22.90
N LEU A 193 7.79 -40.62 -23.56
CA LEU A 193 7.71 -40.94 -24.99
C LEU A 193 6.43 -41.73 -25.24
N ALA A 194 5.62 -41.26 -26.18
CA ALA A 194 4.40 -41.95 -26.58
C ALA A 194 4.76 -43.39 -27.03
N PRO A 195 4.00 -44.41 -26.62
CA PRO A 195 4.23 -45.76 -27.10
C PRO A 195 4.08 -45.78 -28.62
N MET A 196 5.11 -46.26 -29.32
CA MET A 196 5.01 -46.59 -30.74
C MET A 196 3.85 -47.57 -30.92
N ALA A 197 2.84 -47.15 -31.67
CA ALA A 197 1.74 -48.02 -32.06
C ALA A 197 2.27 -49.15 -32.98
N PRO A 198 1.75 -50.39 -32.86
CA PRO A 198 2.12 -51.51 -33.70
C PRO A 198 1.67 -51.35 -35.16
#